data_AF-A0A4R8XFB6-F1
#
_entry.id   AF-A0A4R8XFB6-F1
#
_cell.length_a   1.000
_cell.length_b   1.000
_cell.length_c   1.000
_cell.angle_alpha   90.00
_cell.angle_beta   90.00
_cell.angle_gamma   90.00
#
_symmetry.space_group_name_H-M   'P 1'
#
loop_
_entity.id
_entity.type
_entity.pdbx_description
1 polymer ?
#
loop_
_entity_poly.entity_id
_entity_poly.type
_entity_poly.pdbx_seq_one_letter_code
_entity_poly.pdbx_strand_id
1 'polypeptide(L)'
;MLRRRSAGTVAVDAAVAAPLADESPGPLSADLPAGSASTAVDRANVASTGVARTESQPAGSASTPTGLANATGTPTAAASAAPGPTADEQAAAEVAAPSGTPSIVPVIRRTDRFSVQDLLVEASYGVGARPSRLVMTTLGTVLGIASLVVTIGFAQTAAGQISNQFDAVSATQIMIEPASTRNSSGAEQATGRLPWDAPERVDRLAGVERAGLVADVDVAGQAVTSVPVNDPSAAQTLSPAVIAASSELLAAVRGQVVTGRFFDAGHDERGDRVAVLGERAAETLGINRVDSQPSIFIGEVSYTVIGIIDGVERRANLLDAVIVPLNTARVQFGLTAPAELHVQIEVGAGALVSRQAPIALDPSAPENFTVQAPAAASSLQDNIQADINIVFLTLGILALLAGGLGIANVTLLSVMERVGEIGLRRALGATRRDIARQFIVESAVIGLLGGLIGSALGVFAVVAVSLLQGWTPILDPFVAIGAALLGTIVGLAAGAYPAVRASNIEPITALRGGT
;
A
#
# COMPACT_ATOMS: atom_id res chain seq x y z
N MET A 1 39.58 9.11 40.63
CA MET A 1 39.05 10.23 41.45
C MET A 1 37.71 10.78 40.97
N LEU A 2 37.52 11.15 39.69
CA LEU A 2 36.23 11.64 39.17
C LEU A 2 35.06 10.64 39.32
N ARG A 3 35.29 9.33 39.08
CA ARG A 3 34.30 8.27 39.33
C ARG A 3 33.87 8.09 40.80
N ARG A 4 34.73 8.46 41.77
CA ARG A 4 34.43 8.35 43.22
C ARG A 4 33.57 9.53 43.69
N ARG A 5 33.85 10.74 43.19
CA ARG A 5 33.00 11.91 43.46
C ARG A 5 31.60 11.76 42.85
N SER A 6 31.49 11.23 41.63
CA SER A 6 30.17 10.99 41.01
C SER A 6 29.33 9.94 41.74
N ALA A 7 29.95 8.87 42.26
CA ALA A 7 29.24 7.87 43.06
C ALA A 7 28.71 8.45 44.40
N GLY A 8 29.49 9.32 45.04
CA GLY A 8 29.07 10.04 46.25
C GLY A 8 27.95 11.05 45.99
N THR A 9 27.97 11.75 44.86
CA THR A 9 26.89 12.69 44.49
C THR A 9 25.58 11.97 44.13
N VAL A 10 25.65 10.83 43.43
CA VAL A 10 24.46 10.02 43.08
C VAL A 10 23.78 9.42 44.31
N ALA A 11 24.53 9.02 45.34
CA ALA A 11 23.96 8.52 46.59
C ALA A 11 23.24 9.60 47.41
N VAL A 12 23.69 10.86 47.31
CA VAL A 12 23.11 12.01 48.00
C VAL A 12 21.84 12.50 47.28
N ASP A 13 21.83 12.51 45.94
CA ASP A 13 20.64 12.88 45.15
C ASP A 13 19.50 11.84 45.23
N ALA A 14 19.82 10.57 45.51
CA ALA A 14 18.84 9.48 45.58
C ALA A 14 18.11 9.33 46.94
N ALA A 15 18.34 10.22 47.92
CA ALA A 15 17.73 10.18 49.25
C ALA A 15 17.72 8.77 49.89
N VAL A 16 18.84 8.06 49.82
CA VAL A 16 18.98 6.68 50.31
C VAL A 16 19.03 6.67 51.84
N ALA A 17 18.07 6.01 52.49
CA ALA A 17 17.94 5.94 53.95
C ALA A 17 19.10 5.21 54.67
N ALA A 18 19.90 4.41 53.95
CA ALA A 18 21.10 3.76 54.48
C ALA A 18 22.12 3.42 53.36
N PRO A 19 23.20 4.21 53.18
CA PRO A 19 24.22 3.92 52.18
C PRO A 19 25.12 2.74 52.61
N LEU A 20 25.33 1.79 51.69
CA LEU A 20 26.28 0.68 51.83
C LEU A 20 27.56 0.99 51.04
N ALA A 21 28.71 0.95 51.70
CA ALA A 21 30.02 1.19 51.08
C ALA A 21 30.93 -0.04 51.24
N ASP A 22 31.46 -0.55 50.12
CA ASP A 22 32.39 -1.70 50.05
C ASP A 22 33.74 -1.23 49.48
N GLU A 23 34.81 -1.22 50.29
CA GLU A 23 36.17 -0.82 49.88
C GLU A 23 37.11 -2.03 49.88
N SER A 24 37.66 -2.39 48.71
CA SER A 24 38.84 -3.26 48.60
C SER A 24 40.01 -2.45 48.03
N PRO A 25 41.10 -2.20 48.77
CA PRO A 25 42.20 -1.37 48.29
C PRO A 25 43.20 -2.19 47.45
N GLY A 26 43.27 -1.88 46.15
CA GLY A 26 44.43 -2.22 45.31
C GLY A 26 45.61 -1.26 45.58
N PRO A 27 46.86 -1.63 45.27
CA PRO A 27 48.04 -0.90 45.74
C PRO A 27 48.26 0.34 44.86
N LEU A 28 48.26 1.55 45.43
CA LEU A 28 48.95 2.73 44.87
C LEU A 28 49.04 3.87 45.91
N SER A 29 50.30 4.20 46.23
CA SER A 29 50.88 5.44 46.78
C SER A 29 50.09 6.26 47.81
N ALA A 30 50.58 6.19 49.05
CA ALA A 30 50.34 7.15 50.12
C ALA A 30 50.92 8.52 49.75
N ASP A 31 50.06 9.51 49.53
CA ASP A 31 50.32 10.94 49.78
C ASP A 31 49.02 11.71 49.49
N LEU A 32 48.30 12.09 50.55
CA LEU A 32 47.32 13.19 50.71
C LEU A 32 46.40 12.91 51.92
N PRO A 33 45.96 13.94 52.67
CA PRO A 33 45.32 13.74 53.98
C PRO A 33 43.91 13.13 53.85
N ALA A 34 43.69 12.02 54.55
CA ALA A 34 42.45 11.24 54.59
C ALA A 34 41.21 11.95 55.22
N GLY A 35 41.30 13.26 55.47
CA GLY A 35 40.31 13.99 56.26
C GLY A 35 38.98 14.32 55.56
N SER A 36 38.97 14.58 54.25
CA SER A 36 37.77 15.19 53.61
C SER A 36 36.62 14.21 53.31
N ALA A 37 36.90 12.91 53.18
CA ALA A 37 35.86 11.90 52.96
C ALA A 37 35.19 11.46 54.28
N SER A 38 35.95 11.45 55.39
CA SER A 38 35.41 11.18 56.72
C SER A 38 34.42 12.27 57.16
N THR A 39 34.66 13.53 56.83
CA THR A 39 33.77 14.65 57.22
C THR A 39 32.38 14.60 56.58
N ALA A 40 32.27 14.03 55.37
CA ALA A 40 30.98 13.88 54.69
C ALA A 40 30.16 12.70 55.25
N VAL A 41 30.84 11.63 55.66
CA VAL A 41 30.23 10.46 56.32
C VAL A 41 29.83 10.78 57.77
N ASP A 42 30.65 11.55 58.50
CA ASP A 42 30.31 12.04 59.84
C ASP A 42 29.08 12.96 59.82
N ARG A 43 28.93 13.81 58.80
CA ARG A 43 27.70 14.60 58.62
C ARG A 43 26.47 13.74 58.33
N ALA A 44 26.62 12.62 57.64
CA ALA A 44 25.50 11.70 57.37
C ALA A 44 25.09 10.91 58.61
N ASN A 45 26.06 10.50 59.45
CA ASN A 45 25.81 9.82 60.72
C ASN A 45 25.06 10.71 61.73
N VAL A 46 25.34 12.02 61.75
CA VAL A 46 24.62 13.00 62.60
C VAL A 46 23.20 13.27 62.09
N ALA A 47 22.91 12.98 60.82
CA ALA A 47 21.64 13.27 60.16
C ALA A 47 20.59 12.13 60.21
N SER A 48 20.70 11.17 61.13
CA SER A 48 19.80 10.00 61.28
C SER A 48 19.81 8.98 60.12
N THR A 49 20.80 9.03 59.23
CA THR A 49 20.98 8.08 58.12
C THR A 49 22.03 7.04 58.52
N GLY A 50 21.63 5.79 58.76
CA GLY A 50 22.55 4.72 59.17
C GLY A 50 23.51 4.32 58.03
N VAL A 51 24.82 4.40 58.26
CA VAL A 51 25.86 4.02 57.28
C VAL A 51 26.48 2.68 57.65
N ALA A 52 26.47 1.71 56.73
CA ALA A 52 27.11 0.40 56.92
C ALA A 52 28.33 0.26 56.01
N ARG A 53 29.48 -0.09 56.60
CA ARG A 53 30.80 -0.12 55.95
C ARG A 53 31.44 -1.49 56.11
N THR A 54 31.92 -2.08 55.01
CA THR A 54 32.71 -3.32 55.02
C THR A 54 34.16 -2.99 54.64
N GLU A 55 35.10 -3.30 55.54
CA GLU A 55 36.55 -3.09 55.35
C GLU A 55 37.31 -4.39 55.64
N SER A 56 38.41 -4.61 54.90
CA SER A 56 39.25 -5.81 54.99
C SER A 56 40.52 -5.64 55.84
N GLN A 57 40.77 -4.46 56.41
CA GLN A 57 41.91 -4.19 57.31
C GLN A 57 41.43 -3.88 58.74
N PRO A 58 42.20 -4.26 59.79
CA PRO A 58 41.86 -3.94 61.17
C PRO A 58 41.95 -2.42 61.41
N ALA A 59 40.87 -1.85 61.92
CA ALA A 59 40.71 -0.41 62.11
C ALA A 59 41.75 0.20 63.07
N GLY A 60 42.62 1.05 62.53
CA GLY A 60 43.45 1.99 63.28
C GLY A 60 42.87 3.41 63.27
N SER A 61 41.58 3.59 63.60
CA SER A 61 41.02 4.91 63.96
C SER A 61 39.67 4.75 64.67
N ALA A 62 39.53 5.38 65.83
CA ALA A 62 38.46 5.16 66.81
C ALA A 62 37.18 5.98 66.53
N SER A 63 36.49 5.75 65.41
CA SER A 63 35.29 6.53 65.06
C SER A 63 34.03 5.74 64.67
N THR A 64 34.01 4.41 64.80
CA THR A 64 32.80 3.61 64.48
C THR A 64 32.18 3.02 65.75
N PRO A 65 30.92 3.36 66.11
CA PRO A 65 30.31 2.99 67.40
C PRO A 65 29.85 1.53 67.50
N THR A 66 29.85 0.73 66.42
CA THR A 66 29.51 -0.70 66.47
C THR A 66 30.19 -1.47 65.33
N GLY A 67 30.93 -2.52 65.65
CA GLY A 67 31.62 -3.38 64.67
C GLY A 67 31.11 -4.83 64.73
N LEU A 68 30.82 -5.41 63.56
CA LEU A 68 30.50 -6.82 63.38
C LEU A 68 31.62 -7.49 62.58
N ALA A 69 32.37 -8.40 63.21
CA ALA A 69 33.42 -9.17 62.54
C ALA A 69 32.84 -10.51 62.06
N ASN A 70 33.07 -10.85 60.79
CA ASN A 70 32.57 -12.08 60.18
C ASN A 70 33.73 -12.83 59.48
N ALA A 71 34.38 -13.74 60.21
CA ALA A 71 35.53 -14.50 59.70
C ALA A 71 35.16 -15.89 59.13
N THR A 72 33.95 -16.39 59.41
CA THR A 72 33.55 -17.79 59.11
C THR A 72 32.07 -17.98 58.75
N GLY A 73 31.33 -16.92 58.42
CA GLY A 73 29.93 -17.01 57.98
C GLY A 73 28.90 -17.03 59.12
N THR A 74 29.35 -16.93 60.37
CA THR A 74 28.52 -16.65 61.55
C THR A 74 28.96 -15.33 62.19
N PRO A 75 28.04 -14.38 62.47
CA PRO A 75 28.41 -13.11 63.09
C PRO A 75 28.95 -13.37 64.50
N THR A 76 30.19 -12.94 64.77
CA THR A 76 30.77 -12.99 66.12
C THR A 76 30.46 -11.67 66.84
N ALA A 77 30.21 -11.74 68.15
CA ALA A 77 29.56 -10.73 69.00
C ALA A 77 29.97 -9.26 68.77
N ALA A 78 28.98 -8.37 68.86
CA ALA A 78 29.12 -6.91 68.78
C ALA A 78 29.94 -6.36 69.96
N ALA A 79 31.07 -5.72 69.68
CA ALA A 79 31.79 -4.92 70.66
C ALA A 79 31.14 -3.53 70.75
N SER A 80 30.42 -3.26 71.85
CA SER A 80 29.90 -1.93 72.19
C SER A 80 30.88 -1.22 73.10
N ALA A 81 31.52 -0.15 72.62
CA ALA A 81 32.26 0.79 73.47
C ALA A 81 31.28 1.86 73.97
N ALA A 82 30.71 1.67 75.16
CA ALA A 82 29.84 2.67 75.79
C ALA A 82 30.66 3.72 76.55
N PRO A 83 30.38 5.03 76.41
CA PRO A 83 30.65 5.99 77.48
C PRO A 83 29.55 5.87 78.55
N GLY A 84 29.91 6.04 79.83
CA GLY A 84 29.03 5.83 80.98
C GLY A 84 27.79 6.74 81.02
N PRO A 85 26.76 6.38 81.80
CA PRO A 85 25.47 7.07 81.78
C PRO A 85 25.56 8.47 82.40
N THR A 86 25.07 9.49 81.69
CA THR A 86 24.73 10.79 82.27
C THR A 86 23.22 10.85 82.52
N ALA A 87 22.85 11.44 83.66
CA ALA A 87 21.56 11.26 84.32
C ALA A 87 20.39 12.10 83.79
N ASP A 88 20.38 12.49 82.51
CA ASP A 88 19.31 13.33 81.93
C ASP A 88 18.47 12.65 80.83
N GLU A 89 18.68 11.36 80.57
CA GLU A 89 18.00 10.64 79.47
C GLU A 89 16.84 9.73 79.94
N GLN A 90 16.32 9.95 81.16
CA GLN A 90 15.16 9.20 81.70
C GLN A 90 13.86 10.02 81.74
N ALA A 91 13.87 11.29 81.32
CA ALA A 91 12.69 12.16 81.34
C ALA A 91 11.89 12.21 80.02
N ALA A 92 12.23 11.41 79.00
CA ALA A 92 11.53 11.37 77.71
C ALA A 92 10.73 10.07 77.47
N ALA A 93 10.62 9.20 78.47
CA ALA A 93 10.00 7.86 78.34
C ALA A 93 8.55 7.78 78.85
N GLU A 94 7.82 8.91 78.90
CA GLU A 94 6.45 8.95 79.43
C GLU A 94 5.49 9.76 78.54
N VAL A 95 5.14 9.21 77.36
CA VAL A 95 3.79 9.22 76.76
C VAL A 95 3.76 8.12 75.67
N ALA A 96 3.42 6.90 76.04
CA ALA A 96 3.15 5.83 75.08
C ALA A 96 1.64 5.52 75.07
N ALA A 97 0.92 6.11 74.12
CA ALA A 97 -0.43 5.71 73.73
C ALA A 97 -0.41 5.29 72.23
N PRO A 98 -1.33 4.42 71.77
CA PRO A 98 -1.10 3.57 70.61
C PRO A 98 -1.39 4.32 69.31
N SER A 99 -0.33 4.76 68.62
CA SER A 99 -0.42 5.30 67.27
C SER A 99 0.50 4.50 66.36
N GLY A 100 -0.09 3.98 65.28
CA GLY A 100 0.49 2.98 64.39
C GLY A 100 1.88 3.31 63.89
N THR A 101 2.65 2.25 63.61
CA THR A 101 3.97 2.27 62.99
C THR A 101 4.01 3.31 61.86
N PRO A 102 4.71 4.46 62.02
CA PRO A 102 4.93 5.34 60.89
C PRO A 102 5.76 4.56 59.89
N SER A 103 5.22 4.37 58.68
CA SER A 103 5.96 3.76 57.59
C SER A 103 7.24 4.57 57.36
N ILE A 104 8.39 3.94 57.54
CA ILE A 104 9.74 4.54 57.41
C ILE A 104 10.04 4.92 55.93
N VAL A 105 9.07 4.79 55.03
CA VAL A 105 9.23 5.14 53.61
C VAL A 105 8.37 6.37 53.33
N PRO A 106 8.96 7.57 53.11
CA PRO A 106 8.19 8.65 52.52
C PRO A 106 7.68 8.17 51.16
N VAL A 107 6.39 8.33 50.90
CA VAL A 107 5.82 8.10 49.56
C VAL A 107 6.38 9.19 48.66
N ILE A 108 7.54 8.91 48.06
CA ILE A 108 8.12 9.78 47.04
C ILE A 108 7.13 9.81 45.88
N ARG A 109 6.62 11.01 45.59
CA ARG A 109 5.77 11.28 44.44
C ARG A 109 6.52 10.82 43.20
N ARG A 110 5.98 9.84 42.47
CA ARG A 110 6.53 9.30 41.20
C ARG A 110 6.86 10.44 40.23
N THR A 111 8.07 10.95 40.32
CA THR A 111 8.62 11.98 39.44
C THR A 111 9.99 11.45 39.11
N ASP A 112 10.01 10.63 38.06
CA ASP A 112 11.15 10.19 37.25
C ASP A 112 10.67 8.97 36.46
N ARG A 113 9.73 9.24 35.56
CA ARG A 113 9.49 8.37 34.42
C ARG A 113 10.27 9.01 33.29
N PHE A 114 11.19 8.27 32.68
CA PHE A 114 11.81 8.66 31.42
C PHE A 114 10.74 9.24 30.49
N SER A 115 10.91 10.49 30.08
CA SER A 115 10.03 11.07 29.08
C SER A 115 10.18 10.26 27.80
N VAL A 116 9.11 10.18 27.00
CA VAL A 116 9.19 9.57 25.65
C VAL A 116 10.28 10.26 24.82
N GLN A 117 10.52 11.54 25.07
CA GLN A 117 11.59 12.32 24.44
C GLN A 117 12.98 11.86 24.88
N ASP A 118 13.20 11.55 26.16
CA ASP A 118 14.49 11.05 26.67
C ASP A 118 14.79 9.66 26.09
N LEU A 119 13.76 8.80 25.98
CA LEU A 119 13.90 7.48 25.36
C LEU A 119 14.23 7.55 23.87
N LEU A 120 13.66 8.51 23.14
CA LEU A 120 13.94 8.73 21.72
C LEU A 120 15.35 9.29 21.49
N VAL A 121 15.78 10.25 22.32
CA VAL A 121 17.14 10.82 22.25
C VAL A 121 18.18 9.76 22.59
N GLU A 122 18.00 8.99 23.66
CA GLU A 122 18.90 7.89 24.04
C GLU A 122 18.97 6.79 22.96
N ALA A 123 17.83 6.42 22.36
CA ALA A 123 17.78 5.45 21.27
C ALA A 123 18.55 5.93 20.03
N SER A 124 18.48 7.22 19.70
CA SER A 124 19.20 7.80 18.57
C SER A 124 20.73 7.77 18.74
N TYR A 125 21.23 7.94 19.98
CA TYR A 125 22.65 7.81 20.28
C TYR A 125 23.15 6.35 20.23
N GLY A 126 22.31 5.38 20.63
CA GLY A 126 22.63 3.95 20.57
C GLY A 126 22.75 3.40 19.14
N VAL A 127 21.96 3.95 18.21
CA VAL A 127 21.93 3.60 16.79
C VAL A 127 23.24 3.95 16.05
N GLY A 128 23.99 4.96 16.52
CA GLY A 128 25.21 5.46 15.86
C GLY A 128 26.51 4.71 16.17
N ALA A 129 26.55 3.82 17.17
CA ALA A 129 27.82 3.25 17.64
C ALA A 129 28.44 2.21 16.69
N ARG A 130 27.66 1.56 15.81
CA ARG A 130 28.13 0.57 14.81
C ARG A 130 27.24 0.55 13.54
N PRO A 131 27.54 1.37 12.51
CA PRO A 131 26.63 1.58 11.36
C PRO A 131 26.46 0.36 10.46
N SER A 132 27.48 -0.47 10.26
CA SER A 132 27.41 -1.66 9.39
C SER A 132 26.37 -2.67 9.86
N ARG A 133 26.28 -2.85 11.18
CA ARG A 133 25.34 -3.77 11.81
C ARG A 133 23.91 -3.28 11.67
N LEU A 134 23.68 -1.98 11.91
CA LEU A 134 22.37 -1.36 11.79
C LEU A 134 21.83 -1.48 10.36
N VAL A 135 22.67 -1.20 9.37
CA VAL A 135 22.33 -1.35 7.94
C VAL A 135 21.93 -2.79 7.63
N MET A 136 22.73 -3.77 8.06
CA MET A 136 22.44 -5.18 7.72
C MET A 136 21.14 -5.70 8.37
N THR A 137 20.80 -5.23 9.58
CA THR A 137 19.53 -5.61 10.22
C THR A 137 18.31 -4.89 9.69
N THR A 138 18.45 -3.62 9.35
CA THR A 138 17.33 -2.85 8.79
C THR A 138 17.05 -3.29 7.35
N LEU A 139 18.06 -3.75 6.61
CA LEU A 139 17.90 -4.23 5.24
C LEU A 139 16.83 -5.32 5.09
N GLY A 140 16.80 -6.30 5.98
CA GLY A 140 15.79 -7.38 5.94
C GLY A 140 14.37 -6.84 6.12
N THR A 141 14.16 -5.96 7.10
CA THR A 141 12.85 -5.31 7.32
C THR A 141 12.48 -4.36 6.19
N VAL A 142 13.45 -3.61 5.66
CA VAL A 142 13.26 -2.68 4.54
C VAL A 142 12.83 -3.46 3.29
N LEU A 143 13.54 -4.54 2.95
CA LEU A 143 13.22 -5.37 1.79
C LEU A 143 11.87 -6.10 1.95
N GLY A 144 11.56 -6.63 3.14
CA GLY A 144 10.27 -7.28 3.39
C GLY A 144 9.09 -6.32 3.25
N ILE A 145 9.21 -5.11 3.81
CA ILE A 145 8.16 -4.09 3.74
C ILE A 145 8.05 -3.50 2.34
N ALA A 146 9.19 -3.24 1.67
CA ALA A 146 9.20 -2.79 0.28
C ALA A 146 8.51 -3.82 -0.63
N SER A 147 8.83 -5.11 -0.49
CA SER A 147 8.19 -6.19 -1.24
C SER A 147 6.67 -6.19 -1.04
N LEU A 148 6.19 -6.02 0.19
CA LEU A 148 4.76 -5.98 0.49
C LEU A 148 4.07 -4.77 -0.15
N VAL A 149 4.67 -3.58 -0.04
CA VAL A 149 4.14 -2.36 -0.68
C VAL A 149 4.13 -2.49 -2.21
N VAL A 150 5.19 -3.05 -2.79
CA VAL A 150 5.27 -3.31 -4.24
C VAL A 150 4.18 -4.29 -4.67
N THR A 151 3.96 -5.37 -3.91
CA THR A 151 2.93 -6.37 -4.23
C THR A 151 1.54 -5.73 -4.28
N ILE A 152 1.17 -5.01 -3.22
CA ILE A 152 -0.14 -4.37 -3.13
C ILE A 152 -0.28 -3.26 -4.18
N GLY A 153 0.77 -2.46 -4.37
CA GLY A 153 0.76 -1.37 -5.35
C GLY A 153 0.70 -1.82 -6.79
N PHE A 154 1.39 -2.91 -7.14
CA PHE A 154 1.24 -3.52 -8.46
C PHE A 154 -0.10 -4.19 -8.63
N ALA A 155 -0.67 -4.84 -7.62
CA ALA A 155 -2.02 -5.38 -7.71
C ALA A 155 -3.06 -4.27 -7.96
N GLN A 156 -2.97 -3.15 -7.23
CA GLN A 156 -3.84 -1.98 -7.41
C GLN A 156 -3.63 -1.31 -8.78
N THR A 157 -2.37 -1.14 -9.20
CA THR A 157 -2.03 -0.57 -10.50
C THR A 157 -2.50 -1.46 -11.64
N ALA A 158 -2.28 -2.77 -11.56
CA ALA A 158 -2.72 -3.75 -12.56
C ALA A 158 -4.25 -3.77 -12.65
N ALA A 159 -4.96 -3.81 -11.52
CA ALA A 159 -6.42 -3.72 -11.50
C ALA A 159 -6.93 -2.44 -12.17
N GLY A 160 -6.26 -1.30 -11.95
CA GLY A 160 -6.60 -0.05 -12.62
C GLY A 160 -6.18 0.03 -14.09
N GLN A 161 -5.10 -0.65 -14.51
CA GLN A 161 -4.75 -0.77 -15.92
C GLN A 161 -5.77 -1.61 -16.68
N ILE A 162 -6.21 -2.71 -16.07
CA ILE A 162 -7.36 -3.49 -16.52
C ILE A 162 -8.53 -2.52 -16.71
N SER A 163 -8.91 -1.77 -15.67
CA SER A 163 -10.04 -0.83 -15.71
C SER A 163 -9.89 0.30 -16.75
N ASN A 164 -8.68 0.78 -17.03
CA ASN A 164 -8.45 1.87 -18.00
C ASN A 164 -8.37 1.35 -19.43
N GLN A 165 -7.88 0.13 -19.64
CA GLN A 165 -7.98 -0.54 -20.95
C GLN A 165 -9.43 -0.93 -21.26
N PHE A 166 -10.26 -1.08 -20.22
CA PHE A 166 -11.72 -1.11 -20.29
C PHE A 166 -12.30 0.31 -20.40
N ASP A 167 -12.06 0.99 -21.53
CA ASP A 167 -12.79 2.20 -21.87
C ASP A 167 -14.30 1.99 -21.65
N ALA A 168 -14.97 2.95 -21.02
CA ALA A 168 -16.43 2.90 -20.80
C ALA A 168 -17.19 2.69 -22.12
N VAL A 169 -16.60 3.08 -23.25
CA VAL A 169 -17.11 2.83 -24.59
C VAL A 169 -16.96 1.36 -24.96
N SER A 170 -15.81 0.72 -24.70
CA SER A 170 -15.55 -0.70 -25.04
C SER A 170 -16.25 -1.67 -24.10
N ALA A 171 -16.45 -1.32 -22.83
CA ALA A 171 -17.17 -2.16 -21.88
C ALA A 171 -18.69 -2.20 -22.09
N THR A 172 -19.22 -1.33 -22.96
CA THR A 172 -20.66 -1.11 -23.16
C THR A 172 -21.13 -1.38 -24.59
N GLN A 173 -20.36 -2.11 -25.40
CA GLN A 173 -20.79 -2.45 -26.76
C GLN A 173 -20.59 -3.91 -27.10
N ILE A 174 -21.58 -4.47 -27.79
CA ILE A 174 -21.56 -5.81 -28.36
C ILE A 174 -21.75 -5.69 -29.87
N MET A 175 -20.98 -6.46 -30.62
CA MET A 175 -21.19 -6.68 -32.05
C MET A 175 -21.64 -8.12 -32.28
N ILE A 176 -22.65 -8.29 -33.11
CA ILE A 176 -23.22 -9.60 -33.46
C ILE A 176 -23.21 -9.71 -34.98
N GLU A 177 -22.65 -10.79 -35.49
CA GLU A 177 -22.57 -11.09 -36.92
C GLU A 177 -23.01 -12.53 -37.17
N PRO A 178 -23.50 -12.87 -38.37
CA PRO A 178 -23.72 -14.26 -38.74
C PRO A 178 -22.44 -15.07 -38.59
N ALA A 179 -22.51 -16.22 -37.92
CA ALA A 179 -21.41 -17.16 -37.85
C ALA A 179 -21.06 -17.64 -39.26
N SER A 180 -19.79 -17.97 -39.49
CA SER A 180 -19.30 -18.42 -40.78
C SER A 180 -18.74 -19.84 -40.68
N THR A 181 -18.89 -20.60 -41.77
CA THR A 181 -18.25 -21.90 -41.96
C THR A 181 -17.48 -21.92 -43.26
N ARG A 182 -16.42 -22.72 -43.35
CA ARG A 182 -15.72 -22.93 -44.62
C ARG A 182 -16.39 -24.03 -45.40
N ASN A 183 -16.76 -23.73 -46.63
CA ASN A 183 -17.24 -24.74 -47.56
C ASN A 183 -16.08 -25.62 -48.05
N SER A 184 -16.39 -26.66 -48.84
CA SER A 184 -15.40 -27.58 -49.40
C SER A 184 -14.38 -26.92 -50.34
N SER A 185 -14.66 -25.72 -50.85
CA SER A 185 -13.72 -24.91 -51.65
C SER A 185 -12.82 -23.99 -50.81
N GLY A 186 -12.95 -24.02 -49.48
CA GLY A 186 -12.22 -23.16 -48.56
C GLY A 186 -12.77 -21.73 -48.44
N ALA A 187 -13.84 -21.40 -49.16
CA ALA A 187 -14.51 -20.11 -49.07
C ALA A 187 -15.40 -20.05 -47.83
N GLU A 188 -15.38 -18.89 -47.19
CA GLU A 188 -16.16 -18.60 -45.99
C GLU A 188 -17.61 -18.30 -46.37
N GLN A 189 -18.56 -18.97 -45.73
CA GLN A 189 -19.98 -18.86 -45.99
C GLN A 189 -20.74 -18.68 -44.68
N ALA A 190 -21.54 -17.63 -44.60
CA ALA A 190 -22.41 -17.39 -43.44
C ALA A 190 -23.38 -18.56 -43.24
N THR A 191 -23.51 -19.03 -42.00
CA THR A 191 -24.40 -20.14 -41.62
C THR A 191 -25.84 -19.66 -41.38
N GLY A 192 -26.03 -18.35 -41.20
CA GLY A 192 -27.32 -17.70 -41.04
C GLY A 192 -27.41 -16.32 -41.66
N ARG A 193 -28.52 -15.62 -41.40
CA ARG A 193 -28.74 -14.22 -41.79
C ARG A 193 -29.31 -13.46 -40.61
N LEU A 194 -28.86 -12.23 -40.41
CA LEU A 194 -29.46 -11.35 -39.41
C LEU A 194 -30.90 -11.01 -39.83
N PRO A 195 -31.89 -11.17 -38.92
CA PRO A 195 -33.24 -10.67 -39.15
C PRO A 195 -33.24 -9.14 -39.32
N TRP A 196 -34.18 -8.62 -40.12
CA TRP A 196 -34.35 -7.17 -40.27
C TRP A 196 -34.88 -6.53 -38.98
N ASP A 197 -35.63 -7.28 -38.18
CA ASP A 197 -36.17 -6.89 -36.87
C ASP A 197 -35.23 -7.24 -35.70
N ALA A 198 -33.94 -7.44 -35.99
CA ALA A 198 -32.93 -7.81 -35.00
C ALA A 198 -32.76 -6.76 -33.89
N PRO A 199 -32.72 -5.44 -34.16
CA PRO A 199 -32.69 -4.40 -33.13
C PRO A 199 -33.86 -4.53 -32.14
N GLU A 200 -35.09 -4.70 -32.64
CA GLU A 200 -36.31 -4.78 -31.82
C GLU A 200 -36.38 -6.05 -30.97
N ARG A 201 -35.68 -7.12 -31.39
CA ARG A 201 -35.54 -8.35 -30.61
C ARG A 201 -34.57 -8.17 -29.46
N VAL A 202 -33.40 -7.57 -29.70
CA VAL A 202 -32.37 -7.39 -28.67
C VAL A 202 -32.68 -6.24 -27.72
N ASP A 203 -33.43 -5.23 -28.14
CA ASP A 203 -33.85 -4.09 -27.31
C ASP A 203 -34.76 -4.52 -26.12
N ARG A 204 -35.34 -5.73 -26.20
CA ARG A 204 -36.12 -6.34 -25.12
C ARG A 204 -35.27 -7.01 -24.04
N LEU A 205 -33.96 -7.15 -24.26
CA LEU A 205 -33.05 -7.76 -23.30
C LEU A 205 -32.67 -6.75 -22.21
N ALA A 206 -32.58 -7.24 -20.97
CA ALA A 206 -32.19 -6.39 -19.86
C ALA A 206 -30.76 -5.86 -20.05
N GLY A 207 -30.60 -4.54 -19.90
CA GLY A 207 -29.32 -3.86 -20.04
C GLY A 207 -28.92 -3.54 -21.48
N VAL A 208 -29.81 -3.67 -22.47
CA VAL A 208 -29.63 -3.08 -23.80
C VAL A 208 -30.18 -1.64 -23.80
N GLU A 209 -29.37 -0.69 -24.27
CA GLU A 209 -29.76 0.74 -24.35
C GLU A 209 -30.17 1.15 -25.76
N ARG A 210 -29.40 0.71 -26.76
CA ARG A 210 -29.59 1.01 -28.20
C ARG A 210 -29.08 -0.14 -29.04
N ALA A 211 -29.68 -0.36 -30.20
CA ALA A 211 -29.22 -1.35 -31.16
C ALA A 211 -29.39 -0.83 -32.59
N GLY A 212 -28.43 -1.11 -33.47
CA GLY A 212 -28.46 -0.68 -34.85
C GLY A 212 -27.80 -1.67 -35.81
N LEU A 213 -28.35 -1.75 -37.01
CA LEU A 213 -27.87 -2.61 -38.08
C LEU A 213 -26.96 -1.85 -39.03
N VAL A 214 -25.99 -2.57 -39.58
CA VAL A 214 -25.11 -2.08 -40.64
C VAL A 214 -24.88 -3.17 -41.68
N ALA A 215 -24.70 -2.77 -42.94
CA ALA A 215 -24.34 -3.67 -44.02
C ALA A 215 -23.49 -2.96 -45.07
N ASP A 216 -22.51 -3.64 -45.62
CA ASP A 216 -21.81 -3.15 -46.81
C ASP A 216 -22.72 -3.27 -48.04
N VAL A 217 -22.72 -2.25 -48.88
CA VAL A 217 -23.54 -2.20 -50.10
C VAL A 217 -22.64 -2.45 -51.30
N ASP A 218 -22.92 -3.52 -52.04
CA ASP A 218 -22.30 -3.76 -53.34
C ASP A 218 -22.92 -2.82 -54.38
N VAL A 219 -22.15 -1.81 -54.79
CA VAL A 219 -22.54 -0.87 -55.84
C VAL A 219 -22.18 -1.37 -57.25
N ALA A 220 -21.78 -2.64 -57.41
CA ALA A 220 -21.45 -3.27 -58.69
C ALA A 220 -20.44 -2.47 -59.55
N GLY A 221 -19.48 -1.82 -58.90
CA GLY A 221 -18.46 -0.98 -59.54
C GLY A 221 -18.93 0.41 -59.99
N GLN A 222 -20.14 0.85 -59.58
CA GLN A 222 -20.59 2.21 -59.83
C GLN A 222 -19.77 3.22 -59.02
N ALA A 223 -19.42 4.34 -59.66
CA ALA A 223 -18.71 5.43 -59.01
C ALA A 223 -19.64 6.22 -58.09
N VAL A 224 -19.06 6.76 -57.01
CA VAL A 224 -19.71 7.69 -56.09
C VAL A 224 -19.11 9.07 -56.30
N THR A 225 -19.90 10.03 -56.78
CA THR A 225 -19.41 11.36 -57.17
C THR A 225 -20.31 12.49 -56.66
N SER A 226 -19.75 13.69 -56.47
CA SER A 226 -20.53 14.91 -56.19
C SER A 226 -20.96 15.66 -57.46
N VAL A 227 -20.48 15.24 -58.63
CA VAL A 227 -20.77 15.83 -59.94
C VAL A 227 -21.37 14.76 -60.86
N PRO A 228 -22.47 15.06 -61.58
CA PRO A 228 -23.16 14.08 -62.43
C PRO A 228 -22.41 13.74 -63.73
N VAL A 229 -21.39 14.52 -64.11
CA VAL A 229 -20.66 14.36 -65.37
C VAL A 229 -19.29 13.73 -65.08
N ASN A 230 -19.08 12.52 -65.57
CA ASN A 230 -17.81 11.81 -65.52
C ASN A 230 -16.83 12.46 -66.52
N ASP A 231 -15.78 13.12 -66.02
CA ASP A 231 -14.68 13.63 -66.84
C ASP A 231 -13.62 12.53 -67.00
N PRO A 232 -13.46 11.92 -68.19
CA PRO A 232 -12.50 10.84 -68.42
C PRO A 232 -11.04 11.29 -68.31
N SER A 233 -10.77 12.60 -68.24
CA SER A 233 -9.43 13.17 -68.07
C SER A 233 -9.10 13.53 -66.62
N ALA A 234 -10.07 13.46 -65.70
CA ALA A 234 -9.84 13.63 -64.28
C ALA A 234 -9.14 12.41 -63.66
N ALA A 235 -8.31 12.65 -62.65
CA ALA A 235 -7.66 11.58 -61.91
C ALA A 235 -8.72 10.67 -61.26
N GLN A 236 -8.63 9.36 -61.52
CA GLN A 236 -9.51 8.38 -60.87
C GLN A 236 -9.29 8.45 -59.35
N THR A 237 -10.27 9.01 -58.65
CA THR A 237 -10.27 9.03 -57.19
C THR A 237 -10.97 7.75 -56.72
N LEU A 238 -10.42 7.10 -55.70
CA LEU A 238 -11.07 5.94 -55.07
C LEU A 238 -12.45 6.36 -54.58
N SER A 239 -13.50 5.73 -55.10
CA SER A 239 -14.86 6.02 -54.66
C SER A 239 -15.03 5.59 -53.20
N PRO A 240 -15.60 6.45 -52.33
CA PRO A 240 -15.96 6.07 -50.97
C PRO A 240 -16.83 4.82 -50.95
N ALA A 241 -16.68 3.98 -49.93
CA ALA A 241 -17.54 2.82 -49.74
C ALA A 241 -18.99 3.27 -49.48
N VAL A 242 -19.96 2.49 -49.95
CA VAL A 242 -21.37 2.72 -49.60
C VAL A 242 -21.77 1.72 -48.53
N ILE A 243 -22.28 2.23 -47.42
CA ILE A 243 -22.72 1.45 -46.27
C ILE A 243 -24.19 1.74 -46.02
N ALA A 244 -24.95 0.69 -45.76
CA ALA A 244 -26.33 0.77 -45.33
C ALA A 244 -26.39 0.72 -43.81
N ALA A 245 -27.20 1.59 -43.20
CA ALA A 245 -27.35 1.64 -41.74
C ALA A 245 -28.81 1.87 -41.33
N SER A 246 -29.20 1.34 -40.17
CA SER A 246 -30.46 1.70 -39.52
C SER A 246 -30.37 3.09 -38.88
N SER A 247 -31.50 3.76 -38.65
CA SER A 247 -31.53 5.09 -38.01
C SER A 247 -30.87 5.13 -36.62
N GLU A 248 -30.91 4.03 -35.88
CA GLU A 248 -30.35 3.92 -34.52
C GLU A 248 -28.85 3.57 -34.50
N LEU A 249 -28.23 3.29 -35.66
CA LEU A 249 -26.84 2.85 -35.71
C LEU A 249 -25.90 3.91 -35.10
N LEU A 250 -26.09 5.18 -35.47
CA LEU A 250 -25.22 6.26 -34.99
C LEU A 250 -25.23 6.36 -33.46
N ALA A 251 -26.41 6.21 -32.85
CA ALA A 251 -26.55 6.19 -31.40
C ALA A 251 -25.88 4.94 -30.79
N ALA A 252 -26.11 3.75 -31.37
CA ALA A 252 -25.54 2.49 -30.90
C ALA A 252 -24.00 2.44 -30.95
N VAL A 253 -23.38 3.17 -31.88
CA VAL A 253 -21.91 3.29 -31.99
C VAL A 253 -21.36 4.58 -31.38
N ARG A 254 -22.20 5.38 -30.71
CA ARG A 254 -21.87 6.69 -30.10
C ARG A 254 -21.20 7.69 -31.05
N GLY A 255 -21.55 7.65 -32.33
CA GLY A 255 -21.09 8.64 -33.30
C GLY A 255 -21.77 10.00 -33.10
N GLN A 256 -21.15 11.05 -33.61
CA GLN A 256 -21.63 12.42 -33.50
C GLN A 256 -21.92 13.00 -34.88
N VAL A 257 -22.98 13.82 -34.97
CA VAL A 257 -23.26 14.60 -36.18
C VAL A 257 -22.51 15.92 -36.08
N VAL A 258 -21.62 16.19 -37.03
CA VAL A 258 -20.89 17.47 -37.11
C VAL A 258 -21.76 18.54 -37.73
N THR A 259 -22.43 18.22 -38.84
CA THR A 259 -23.29 19.14 -39.58
C THR A 259 -24.58 18.46 -40.01
N GLY A 260 -25.71 19.15 -39.96
CA GLY A 260 -27.01 18.64 -40.41
C GLY A 260 -27.63 17.67 -39.41
N ARG A 261 -28.11 16.52 -39.89
CA ARG A 261 -28.73 15.48 -39.08
C ARG A 261 -28.47 14.08 -39.65
N PHE A 262 -28.57 13.07 -38.80
CA PHE A 262 -28.70 11.69 -39.25
C PHE A 262 -30.11 11.44 -39.82
N PHE A 263 -30.28 10.40 -40.64
CA PHE A 263 -31.62 10.00 -41.08
C PHE A 263 -32.39 9.34 -39.93
N ASP A 264 -33.71 9.52 -39.93
CA ASP A 264 -34.62 8.96 -38.93
C ASP A 264 -35.34 7.71 -39.46
N ALA A 265 -36.10 7.04 -38.59
CA ALA A 265 -36.89 5.87 -38.95
C ALA A 265 -37.88 6.15 -40.11
N GLY A 266 -38.38 7.38 -40.24
CA GLY A 266 -39.29 7.74 -41.33
C GLY A 266 -38.62 7.76 -42.70
N HIS A 267 -37.35 8.17 -42.79
CA HIS A 267 -36.59 8.08 -44.04
C HIS A 267 -36.32 6.63 -44.42
N ASP A 268 -36.00 5.79 -43.42
CA ASP A 268 -35.75 4.37 -43.64
C ASP A 268 -37.05 3.66 -44.09
N GLU A 269 -38.17 3.84 -43.39
CA GLU A 269 -39.46 3.26 -43.76
C GLU A 269 -39.90 3.61 -45.19
N ARG A 270 -39.72 4.87 -45.62
CA ARG A 270 -40.06 5.31 -46.98
C ARG A 270 -39.04 4.89 -48.05
N GLY A 271 -37.84 4.48 -47.65
CA GLY A 271 -36.73 4.25 -48.58
C GLY A 271 -36.29 5.54 -49.27
N ASP A 272 -36.27 6.65 -48.53
CA ASP A 272 -35.89 7.96 -49.06
C ASP A 272 -34.44 7.93 -49.58
N ARG A 273 -34.18 8.58 -50.71
CA ARG A 273 -32.85 8.71 -51.31
C ARG A 273 -32.04 9.82 -50.61
N VAL A 274 -31.73 9.58 -49.33
CA VAL A 274 -30.88 10.44 -48.52
C VAL A 274 -29.56 9.75 -48.22
N ALA A 275 -28.52 10.54 -47.98
CA ALA A 275 -27.21 10.06 -47.58
C ALA A 275 -26.65 10.91 -46.42
N VAL A 276 -25.88 10.26 -45.57
CA VAL A 276 -25.03 10.87 -44.56
C VAL A 276 -23.59 10.53 -44.90
N LEU A 277 -22.69 11.50 -44.80
CA LEU A 277 -21.28 11.30 -45.12
C LEU A 277 -20.45 11.17 -43.85
N GLY A 278 -19.50 10.24 -43.84
CA GLY A 278 -18.38 10.34 -42.91
C GLY A 278 -17.50 11.55 -43.24
N GLU A 279 -16.83 12.12 -42.23
CA GLU A 279 -15.99 13.31 -42.42
C GLU A 279 -14.99 13.18 -43.59
N ARG A 280 -14.25 12.05 -43.67
CA ARG A 280 -13.26 11.81 -44.72
C ARG A 280 -13.90 11.57 -46.09
N ALA A 281 -15.07 10.94 -46.13
CA ALA A 281 -15.86 10.82 -47.37
C ALA A 281 -16.37 12.19 -47.85
N ALA A 282 -16.79 13.06 -46.93
CA ALA A 282 -17.26 14.41 -47.22
C ALA A 282 -16.12 15.27 -47.80
N GLU A 283 -14.93 15.21 -47.21
CA GLU A 283 -13.72 15.86 -47.73
C GLU A 283 -13.37 15.36 -49.14
N THR A 284 -13.39 14.05 -49.35
CA THR A 284 -13.10 13.43 -50.66
C THR A 284 -14.10 13.89 -51.74
N LEU A 285 -15.37 14.07 -51.37
CA LEU A 285 -16.42 14.53 -52.27
C LEU A 285 -16.51 16.06 -52.40
N GLY A 286 -15.73 16.80 -51.61
CA GLY A 286 -15.73 18.27 -51.59
C GLY A 286 -16.98 18.88 -50.94
N ILE A 287 -17.62 18.17 -50.03
CA ILE A 287 -18.88 18.56 -49.38
C ILE A 287 -18.60 18.96 -47.93
N ASN A 288 -18.52 20.27 -47.68
CA ASN A 288 -18.11 20.81 -46.37
C ASN A 288 -19.29 21.39 -45.58
N ARG A 289 -20.49 21.41 -46.17
CA ARG A 289 -21.72 21.97 -45.59
C ARG A 289 -22.96 21.34 -46.22
N VAL A 290 -24.01 21.18 -45.43
CA VAL A 290 -25.25 20.50 -45.83
C VAL A 290 -26.47 21.42 -45.86
N ASP A 291 -26.31 22.71 -45.54
CA ASP A 291 -27.42 23.69 -45.49
C ASP A 291 -28.12 23.87 -46.85
N SER A 292 -27.36 23.69 -47.95
CA SER A 292 -27.88 23.75 -49.32
C SER A 292 -28.41 22.39 -49.82
N GLN A 293 -28.44 21.37 -48.97
CA GLN A 293 -28.85 20.00 -49.31
C GLN A 293 -28.16 19.49 -50.60
N PRO A 294 -26.81 19.46 -50.62
CA PRO A 294 -26.09 19.03 -51.81
C PRO A 294 -26.43 17.57 -52.15
N SER A 295 -26.39 17.23 -53.43
CA SER A 295 -26.60 15.86 -53.88
C SER A 295 -25.29 15.18 -54.24
N ILE A 296 -25.21 13.89 -53.92
CA ILE A 296 -24.20 12.97 -54.47
C ILE A 296 -24.90 12.01 -55.43
N PHE A 297 -24.11 11.39 -56.31
CA PHE A 297 -24.57 10.41 -57.26
C PHE A 297 -23.88 9.08 -56.97
N ILE A 298 -24.68 8.02 -56.81
CA ILE A 298 -24.19 6.65 -56.77
C ILE A 298 -24.65 6.03 -58.08
N GLY A 299 -23.71 5.83 -59.01
CA GLY A 299 -24.04 5.56 -60.41
C GLY A 299 -24.80 6.74 -61.03
N GLU A 300 -25.98 6.49 -61.59
CA GLU A 300 -26.84 7.52 -62.20
C GLU A 300 -27.89 8.10 -61.24
N VAL A 301 -27.92 7.63 -60.00
CA VAL A 301 -28.98 7.94 -59.04
C VAL A 301 -28.50 9.02 -58.07
N SER A 302 -29.30 10.08 -57.92
CA SER A 302 -29.05 11.16 -56.98
C SER A 302 -29.54 10.83 -55.56
N TYR A 303 -28.71 11.12 -54.57
CA TYR A 303 -29.00 11.05 -53.13
C TYR A 303 -28.74 12.41 -52.49
N THR A 304 -29.69 12.90 -51.69
CA THR A 304 -29.55 14.19 -51.00
C THR A 304 -28.73 13.99 -49.72
N VAL A 305 -27.65 14.76 -49.56
CA VAL A 305 -26.83 14.74 -48.36
C VAL A 305 -27.49 15.59 -47.28
N ILE A 306 -27.84 14.95 -46.16
CA ILE A 306 -28.56 15.59 -45.04
C ILE A 306 -27.71 15.78 -43.79
N GLY A 307 -26.52 15.16 -43.74
CA GLY A 307 -25.62 15.30 -42.61
C GLY A 307 -24.21 14.78 -42.87
N ILE A 308 -23.30 15.22 -42.00
CA ILE A 308 -21.90 14.75 -41.93
C ILE A 308 -21.65 14.28 -40.49
N ILE A 309 -21.08 13.09 -40.34
CA ILE A 309 -20.77 12.49 -39.04
C ILE A 309 -19.27 12.38 -38.80
N ASP A 310 -18.91 12.40 -37.52
CA ASP A 310 -17.56 12.18 -37.00
C ASP A 310 -17.63 11.49 -35.62
N GLY A 311 -16.50 11.28 -34.94
CA GLY A 311 -16.43 10.74 -33.59
C GLY A 311 -16.78 9.26 -33.53
N VAL A 312 -16.65 8.52 -34.63
CA VAL A 312 -17.01 7.11 -34.72
C VAL A 312 -15.78 6.24 -34.41
N GLU A 313 -15.42 6.14 -33.12
CA GLU A 313 -14.23 5.41 -32.67
C GLU A 313 -14.28 3.91 -33.00
N ARG A 314 -15.46 3.30 -32.96
CA ARG A 314 -15.60 1.83 -33.04
C ARG A 314 -15.79 1.29 -34.46
N ARG A 315 -16.22 2.13 -35.38
CA ARG A 315 -16.39 1.75 -36.78
C ARG A 315 -15.86 2.85 -37.69
N ALA A 316 -14.54 3.04 -37.63
CA ALA A 316 -13.83 4.11 -38.31
C ALA A 316 -14.04 4.12 -39.85
N ASN A 317 -14.40 2.99 -40.46
CA ASN A 317 -14.77 2.94 -41.88
C ASN A 317 -16.05 3.76 -42.19
N LEU A 318 -16.92 4.04 -41.21
CA LEU A 318 -18.04 4.96 -41.38
C LEU A 318 -17.57 6.39 -41.71
N LEU A 319 -16.38 6.78 -41.25
CA LEU A 319 -15.79 8.08 -41.57
C LEU A 319 -15.36 8.17 -43.05
N ASP A 320 -15.08 7.02 -43.69
CA ASP A 320 -14.70 6.91 -45.11
C ASP A 320 -15.88 6.56 -46.03
N ALA A 321 -17.09 6.46 -45.48
CA ALA A 321 -18.24 5.92 -46.20
C ALA A 321 -19.33 6.94 -46.50
N VAL A 322 -20.08 6.66 -47.56
CA VAL A 322 -21.41 7.19 -47.79
C VAL A 322 -22.42 6.26 -47.13
N ILE A 323 -23.18 6.79 -46.19
CA ILE A 323 -24.12 6.03 -45.37
C ILE A 323 -25.54 6.30 -45.87
N VAL A 324 -26.24 5.25 -46.28
CA VAL A 324 -27.64 5.32 -46.76
C VAL A 324 -28.56 4.53 -45.82
N PRO A 325 -29.88 4.85 -45.79
CA PRO A 325 -30.82 4.05 -45.03
C PRO A 325 -30.85 2.59 -45.48
N LEU A 326 -31.05 1.68 -44.53
CA LEU A 326 -31.01 0.24 -44.73
C LEU A 326 -32.04 -0.23 -45.78
N ASN A 327 -33.26 0.30 -45.70
CA ASN A 327 -34.34 -0.01 -46.64
C ASN A 327 -34.10 0.62 -48.02
N THR A 328 -33.50 1.81 -48.08
CA THR A 328 -33.05 2.41 -49.36
C THR A 328 -32.08 1.48 -50.06
N ALA A 329 -31.14 0.87 -49.32
CA ALA A 329 -30.21 -0.09 -49.89
C ALA A 329 -30.87 -1.40 -50.33
N ARG A 330 -31.90 -1.85 -49.60
CA ARG A 330 -32.71 -3.01 -49.99
C ARG A 330 -33.43 -2.79 -51.31
N VAL A 331 -34.03 -1.62 -51.50
CA VAL A 331 -34.82 -1.30 -52.70
C VAL A 331 -33.92 -0.96 -53.90
N GLN A 332 -32.85 -0.18 -53.70
CA GLN A 332 -32.02 0.31 -54.81
C GLN A 332 -30.86 -0.62 -55.18
N PHE A 333 -30.26 -1.30 -54.20
CA PHE A 333 -29.07 -2.12 -54.39
C PHE A 333 -29.32 -3.61 -54.14
N GLY A 334 -30.56 -4.01 -53.82
CA GLY A 334 -30.92 -5.42 -53.64
C GLY A 334 -30.32 -6.06 -52.38
N LEU A 335 -30.00 -5.26 -51.35
CA LEU A 335 -29.46 -5.76 -50.09
C LEU A 335 -30.39 -6.82 -49.49
N THR A 336 -29.87 -8.04 -49.29
CA THR A 336 -30.69 -9.20 -48.89
C THR A 336 -30.75 -9.42 -47.38
N ALA A 337 -29.70 -9.03 -46.66
CA ALA A 337 -29.62 -9.10 -45.20
C ALA A 337 -28.59 -8.10 -44.67
N PRO A 338 -28.72 -7.65 -43.41
CA PRO A 338 -27.68 -6.92 -42.71
C PRO A 338 -26.42 -7.78 -42.47
N ALA A 339 -25.26 -7.13 -42.38
CA ALA A 339 -23.99 -7.80 -42.11
C ALA A 339 -23.70 -7.90 -40.61
N GLU A 340 -23.88 -6.79 -39.88
CA GLU A 340 -23.56 -6.69 -38.45
C GLU A 340 -24.71 -5.99 -37.70
N LEU A 341 -24.88 -6.38 -36.43
CA LEU A 341 -25.73 -5.75 -35.44
C LEU A 341 -24.84 -5.21 -34.32
N HIS A 342 -24.87 -3.89 -34.10
CA HIS A 342 -24.19 -3.24 -33.00
C HIS A 342 -25.18 -2.93 -31.89
N VAL A 343 -24.82 -3.25 -30.65
CA VAL A 343 -25.67 -3.08 -29.48
C VAL A 343 -24.90 -2.33 -28.40
N GLN A 344 -25.45 -1.20 -27.95
CA GLN A 344 -24.99 -0.51 -26.76
C GLN A 344 -25.70 -1.11 -25.53
N ILE A 345 -24.94 -1.37 -24.48
CA ILE A 345 -25.40 -2.02 -23.26
C ILE A 345 -25.02 -1.24 -22.00
N GLU A 346 -25.73 -1.46 -20.90
CA GLU A 346 -25.33 -1.01 -19.57
C GLU A 346 -24.05 -1.72 -19.11
N VAL A 347 -23.27 -1.05 -18.26
CA VAL A 347 -22.04 -1.61 -17.68
C VAL A 347 -22.38 -2.89 -16.89
N GLY A 348 -21.71 -3.99 -17.22
CA GLY A 348 -21.92 -5.30 -16.57
C GLY A 348 -22.98 -6.19 -17.24
N ALA A 349 -23.78 -5.68 -18.20
CA ALA A 349 -24.76 -6.48 -18.92
C ALA A 349 -24.14 -7.39 -20.00
N GLY A 350 -22.84 -7.23 -20.31
CA GLY A 350 -22.17 -7.87 -21.44
C GLY A 350 -22.29 -9.39 -21.47
N ALA A 351 -22.08 -10.05 -20.32
CA ALA A 351 -22.17 -11.51 -20.23
C ALA A 351 -23.61 -12.04 -20.35
N LEU A 352 -24.60 -11.25 -19.95
CA LEU A 352 -26.01 -11.64 -20.06
C LEU A 352 -26.48 -11.50 -21.51
N VAL A 353 -26.24 -10.33 -22.10
CA VAL A 353 -26.64 -10.04 -23.48
C VAL A 353 -25.91 -10.95 -24.46
N SER A 354 -24.63 -11.28 -24.23
CA SER A 354 -23.90 -12.21 -25.12
C SER A 354 -24.48 -13.61 -25.17
N ARG A 355 -25.07 -14.10 -24.07
CA ARG A 355 -25.74 -15.41 -24.04
C ARG A 355 -27.16 -15.36 -24.58
N GLN A 356 -27.88 -14.25 -24.36
CA GLN A 356 -29.30 -14.15 -24.68
C GLN A 356 -29.57 -13.60 -26.09
N ALA A 357 -28.68 -12.77 -26.63
CA ALA A 357 -28.90 -12.14 -27.94
C ALA A 357 -29.01 -13.16 -29.09
N PRO A 358 -28.15 -14.19 -29.21
CA PRO A 358 -28.32 -15.21 -30.26
C PRO A 358 -29.66 -15.95 -30.16
N ILE A 359 -30.12 -16.24 -28.94
CA ILE A 359 -31.40 -16.91 -28.66
C ILE A 359 -32.57 -15.97 -29.00
N ALA A 360 -32.44 -14.67 -28.72
CA ALA A 360 -33.44 -13.67 -29.07
C ALA A 360 -33.55 -13.46 -30.59
N LEU A 361 -32.42 -13.54 -31.30
CA LEU A 361 -32.36 -13.39 -32.76
C LEU A 361 -32.94 -14.61 -33.48
N ASP A 362 -32.52 -15.81 -33.13
CA ASP A 362 -33.12 -17.06 -33.63
C ASP A 362 -33.13 -18.14 -32.53
N PRO A 363 -34.29 -18.39 -31.89
CA PRO A 363 -34.40 -19.42 -30.86
C PRO A 363 -34.14 -20.84 -31.38
N SER A 364 -34.27 -21.07 -32.69
CA SER A 364 -34.14 -22.39 -33.30
C SER A 364 -32.70 -22.74 -33.68
N ALA A 365 -31.86 -21.73 -33.91
CA ALA A 365 -30.46 -21.90 -34.31
C ALA A 365 -29.58 -20.75 -33.79
N PRO A 366 -29.42 -20.59 -32.46
CA PRO A 366 -28.61 -19.53 -31.87
C PRO A 366 -27.12 -19.62 -32.26
N GLU A 367 -26.62 -20.81 -32.61
CA GLU A 367 -25.25 -21.04 -33.08
C GLU A 367 -24.93 -20.36 -34.42
N ASN A 368 -25.94 -19.85 -35.14
CA ASN A 368 -25.74 -19.12 -36.38
C ASN A 368 -25.25 -17.68 -36.19
N PHE A 369 -25.02 -17.25 -34.94
CA PHE A 369 -24.54 -15.90 -34.64
C PHE A 369 -23.29 -15.95 -33.78
N THR A 370 -22.28 -15.22 -34.21
CA THR A 370 -21.08 -14.95 -33.42
C THR A 370 -21.29 -13.65 -32.66
N VAL A 371 -21.09 -13.69 -31.35
CA VAL A 371 -21.19 -12.50 -30.51
C VAL A 371 -19.81 -12.08 -30.05
N GLN A 372 -19.40 -10.89 -30.47
CA GLN A 372 -18.22 -10.20 -29.99
C GLN A 372 -18.64 -9.25 -28.88
N ALA A 373 -18.48 -9.70 -27.63
CA ALA A 373 -18.71 -8.90 -26.44
C ALA A 373 -17.38 -8.47 -25.81
N PRO A 374 -17.36 -7.41 -24.98
CA PRO A 374 -16.16 -7.01 -24.27
C PRO A 374 -15.69 -8.19 -23.43
N ALA A 375 -14.39 -8.50 -23.49
CA ALA A 375 -13.85 -9.59 -22.69
C ALA A 375 -14.17 -9.31 -21.22
N ALA A 376 -15.04 -10.11 -20.61
CA ALA A 376 -14.98 -10.24 -19.16
C ALA A 376 -13.54 -10.65 -18.85
N ALA A 377 -12.84 -9.93 -17.96
CA ALA A 377 -11.51 -10.31 -17.50
C ALA A 377 -11.51 -11.83 -17.31
N SER A 378 -10.73 -12.54 -18.13
CA SER A 378 -10.87 -13.99 -18.14
C SER A 378 -10.46 -14.48 -16.76
N SER A 379 -11.21 -15.41 -16.19
CA SER A 379 -10.87 -16.00 -14.89
C SER A 379 -9.43 -16.51 -14.85
N LEU A 380 -8.86 -16.86 -16.01
CA LEU A 380 -7.45 -17.21 -16.17
C LEU A 380 -6.50 -16.04 -15.87
N GLN A 381 -6.77 -14.81 -16.33
CA GLN A 381 -5.95 -13.64 -16.03
C GLN A 381 -6.01 -13.28 -14.54
N ASP A 382 -7.20 -13.32 -13.93
CA ASP A 382 -7.37 -13.09 -12.50
C ASP A 382 -6.59 -14.12 -11.67
N ASN A 383 -6.64 -15.39 -12.08
CA ASN A 383 -5.89 -16.46 -11.43
C ASN A 383 -4.37 -16.26 -11.55
N ILE A 384 -3.86 -15.90 -12.73
CA ILE A 384 -2.42 -15.64 -12.91
C ILE A 384 -1.97 -14.46 -12.05
N GLN A 385 -2.75 -13.38 -12.00
CA GLN A 385 -2.42 -12.23 -11.18
C GLN A 385 -2.46 -12.58 -9.68
N ALA A 386 -3.44 -13.37 -9.25
CA ALA A 386 -3.51 -13.88 -7.89
C ALA A 386 -2.30 -14.74 -7.54
N ASP A 387 -1.87 -15.64 -8.42
CA ASP A 387 -0.70 -16.50 -8.23
C ASP A 387 0.59 -15.68 -8.08
N ILE A 388 0.79 -14.66 -8.93
CA ILE A 388 1.92 -13.73 -8.83
C ILE A 388 1.90 -12.99 -7.49
N ASN A 389 0.73 -12.49 -7.08
CA ASN A 389 0.58 -11.78 -5.80
C ASN A 389 0.91 -12.69 -4.61
N ILE A 390 0.51 -13.97 -4.65
CA ILE A 390 0.83 -14.96 -3.60
C ILE A 390 2.35 -15.17 -3.49
N VAL A 391 3.06 -15.27 -4.62
CA VAL A 391 4.53 -15.43 -4.63
C VAL A 391 5.19 -14.23 -3.95
N PHE A 392 4.86 -13.00 -4.38
CA PHE A 392 5.47 -11.80 -3.80
C PHE A 392 5.09 -11.59 -2.33
N LEU A 393 3.86 -11.91 -1.92
CA LEU A 393 3.45 -11.86 -0.52
C LEU A 393 4.28 -12.85 0.32
N THR A 394 4.50 -14.06 -0.20
CA THR A 394 5.30 -15.09 0.47
C THR A 394 6.76 -14.64 0.62
N LEU A 395 7.37 -14.08 -0.44
CA LEU A 395 8.72 -13.51 -0.37
C LEU A 395 8.79 -12.35 0.63
N GLY A 396 7.78 -11.48 0.64
CA GLY A 396 7.69 -10.37 1.58
C GLY A 396 7.65 -10.84 3.04
N ILE A 397 6.82 -11.85 3.35
CA ILE A 397 6.76 -12.46 4.68
C ILE A 397 8.10 -13.08 5.07
N LEU A 398 8.75 -13.84 4.19
CA LEU A 398 10.05 -14.45 4.46
C LEU A 398 11.14 -13.41 4.72
N ALA A 399 11.20 -12.34 3.92
CA ALA A 399 12.13 -11.24 4.12
C ALA A 399 11.84 -10.47 5.43
N LEU A 400 10.57 -10.28 5.77
CA LEU A 400 10.16 -9.63 7.02
C LEU A 400 10.54 -10.47 8.26
N LEU A 401 10.38 -11.80 8.19
CA LEU A 401 10.84 -12.72 9.23
C LEU A 401 12.36 -12.67 9.40
N ALA A 402 13.11 -12.70 8.30
CA ALA A 402 14.57 -12.57 8.33
C ALA A 402 15.00 -11.21 8.94
N GLY A 403 14.31 -10.12 8.57
CA GLY A 403 14.50 -8.79 9.15
C GLY A 403 14.23 -8.75 10.65
N GLY A 404 13.09 -9.29 11.09
CA GLY A 404 12.75 -9.40 12.51
C GLY A 404 13.76 -10.22 13.32
N LEU A 405 14.23 -11.34 12.77
CA LEU A 405 15.28 -12.15 13.39
C LEU A 405 16.61 -11.38 13.48
N GLY A 406 16.93 -10.58 12.45
CA GLY A 406 18.06 -9.65 12.45
C GLY A 406 17.96 -8.63 13.60
N ILE A 407 16.81 -7.95 13.72
CA ILE A 407 16.55 -6.99 14.81
C ILE A 407 16.73 -7.67 16.17
N ALA A 408 16.14 -8.84 16.37
CA ALA A 408 16.25 -9.58 17.62
C ALA A 408 17.70 -9.92 17.96
N ASN A 409 18.48 -10.40 16.98
CA ASN A 409 19.88 -10.79 17.18
C ASN A 409 20.77 -9.59 17.52
N VAL A 410 20.60 -8.47 16.82
CA VAL A 410 21.37 -7.25 17.12
C VAL A 410 21.00 -6.68 18.46
N THR A 411 19.71 -6.60 18.77
CA THR A 411 19.26 -6.12 20.09
C THR A 411 19.79 -7.02 21.19
N LEU A 412 19.78 -8.35 21.01
CA LEU A 412 20.34 -9.29 21.97
C LEU A 412 21.83 -9.06 22.21
N LEU A 413 22.60 -8.79 21.15
CA LEU A 413 24.02 -8.51 21.29
C LEU A 413 24.27 -7.15 21.95
N SER A 414 23.48 -6.12 21.64
CA SER A 414 23.53 -4.83 22.35
C SER A 414 23.24 -4.98 23.84
N VAL A 415 22.34 -5.87 24.24
CA VAL A 415 22.11 -6.22 25.66
C VAL A 415 23.37 -6.81 26.29
N MET A 416 24.04 -7.74 25.59
CA MET A 416 25.27 -8.39 26.08
C MET A 416 26.44 -7.40 26.19
N GLU A 417 26.53 -6.41 25.30
CA GLU A 417 27.57 -5.37 25.35
C GLU A 417 27.33 -4.35 26.48
N ARG A 418 26.06 -4.13 26.87
CA ARG A 418 25.66 -3.15 27.91
C ARG A 418 25.35 -3.76 29.28
N VAL A 419 25.72 -5.02 29.54
CA VAL A 419 25.39 -5.73 30.80
C VAL A 419 25.81 -4.95 32.04
N GLY A 420 27.02 -4.40 32.08
CA GLY A 420 27.52 -3.63 33.22
C GLY A 420 26.73 -2.34 33.48
N GLU A 421 26.31 -1.64 32.42
CA GLU A 421 25.48 -0.44 32.51
C GLU A 421 24.07 -0.76 32.99
N ILE A 422 23.47 -1.84 32.48
CA ILE A 422 22.15 -2.34 32.91
C ILE A 422 22.19 -2.73 34.40
N GLY A 423 23.26 -3.40 34.83
CA GLY A 423 23.49 -3.76 36.24
C GLY A 423 23.55 -2.55 37.16
N LEU A 424 24.28 -1.50 36.74
CA LEU A 424 24.36 -0.24 37.48
C LEU A 424 23.00 0.47 37.56
N ARG A 425 22.27 0.58 36.45
CA ARG A 425 20.92 1.18 36.41
C ARG A 425 19.96 0.43 37.35
N ARG A 426 20.02 -0.89 37.38
CA ARG A 426 19.21 -1.73 38.27
C ARG A 426 19.61 -1.59 39.74
N ALA A 427 20.89 -1.40 40.05
CA ALA A 427 21.38 -1.15 41.40
C ALA A 427 20.96 0.23 41.94
N LEU A 428 20.81 1.21 41.05
CA LEU A 428 20.30 2.55 41.36
C LEU A 428 18.75 2.62 41.45
N GLY A 429 18.05 1.50 41.29
CA GLY A 429 16.60 1.41 41.50
C GLY A 429 15.74 1.27 40.25
N ALA A 430 16.31 1.17 39.04
CA ALA A 430 15.51 0.94 37.82
C ALA A 430 14.74 -0.39 37.90
N THR A 431 13.44 -0.37 37.56
CA THR A 431 12.63 -1.59 37.59
C THR A 431 12.93 -2.47 36.38
N ARG A 432 12.63 -3.77 36.46
CA ARG A 432 12.73 -4.70 35.31
C ARG A 432 11.92 -4.20 34.10
N ARG A 433 10.79 -3.55 34.38
CA ARG A 433 9.89 -2.99 33.35
C ARG A 433 10.51 -1.78 32.65
N ASP A 434 11.30 -0.97 33.33
CA ASP A 434 11.95 0.20 32.73
C ASP A 434 13.03 -0.24 31.74
N ILE A 435 13.83 -1.24 32.11
CA ILE A 435 14.81 -1.86 31.21
C ILE A 435 14.12 -2.52 30.02
N ALA A 436 13.06 -3.31 30.25
CA ALA A 436 12.32 -3.95 29.16
C ALA A 436 11.71 -2.92 28.19
N ARG A 437 11.12 -1.82 28.71
CA ARG A 437 10.56 -0.75 27.87
C ARG A 437 11.61 -0.06 27.01
N GLN A 438 12.81 0.19 27.54
CA GLN A 438 13.90 0.78 26.76
C GLN A 438 14.21 -0.05 25.52
N PHE A 439 14.43 -1.36 25.68
CA PHE A 439 14.76 -2.24 24.56
C PHE A 439 13.57 -2.46 23.60
N ILE A 440 12.34 -2.54 24.11
CA ILE A 440 11.14 -2.62 23.27
C ILE A 440 11.00 -1.37 22.40
N VAL A 441 11.21 -0.18 22.96
CA VAL A 441 11.15 1.08 22.23
C VAL A 441 12.30 1.16 21.21
N GLU A 442 13.51 0.75 21.57
CA GLU A 442 14.66 0.70 20.65
C GLU A 442 14.36 -0.19 19.44
N SER A 443 13.84 -1.41 19.66
CA SER A 443 13.45 -2.29 18.56
C SER A 443 12.25 -1.77 17.76
N ALA A 444 11.28 -1.11 18.40
CA ALA A 444 10.15 -0.49 17.72
C ALA A 444 10.58 0.66 16.81
N VAL A 445 11.52 1.50 17.25
CA VAL A 445 12.09 2.60 16.44
C VAL A 445 12.85 2.04 15.24
N ILE A 446 13.64 0.99 15.43
CA ILE A 446 14.33 0.31 14.31
C ILE A 446 13.31 -0.26 13.31
N GLY A 447 12.26 -0.90 13.80
CA GLY A 447 11.18 -1.43 12.97
C GLY A 447 10.40 -0.34 12.22
N LEU A 448 10.10 0.78 12.88
CA LEU A 448 9.44 1.93 12.29
C LEU A 448 10.29 2.56 11.18
N LEU A 449 11.59 2.78 11.43
CA LEU A 449 12.50 3.32 10.42
C LEU A 449 12.63 2.36 9.23
N GLY A 450 12.77 1.07 9.50
CA GLY A 450 12.77 0.04 8.45
C GLY A 450 11.48 0.06 7.63
N GLY A 451 10.33 0.26 8.28
CA GLY A 451 9.04 0.36 7.61
C GLY A 451 8.83 1.63 6.81
N LEU A 452 9.28 2.78 7.30
CA LEU A 452 9.24 4.04 6.56
C LEU A 452 10.13 3.98 5.32
N ILE A 453 11.37 3.52 5.48
CA ILE A 453 12.33 3.40 4.36
C ILE A 453 11.84 2.35 3.36
N GLY A 454 11.40 1.18 3.84
CA GLY A 454 10.84 0.13 3.00
C GLY A 454 9.61 0.58 2.23
N SER A 455 8.70 1.30 2.90
CA SER A 455 7.51 1.86 2.26
C SER A 455 7.88 2.88 1.18
N ALA A 456 8.77 3.84 1.49
CA ALA A 456 9.22 4.84 0.52
C ALA A 456 9.88 4.19 -0.71
N LEU A 457 10.75 3.20 -0.51
CA LEU A 457 11.37 2.45 -1.61
C LEU A 457 10.34 1.64 -2.41
N GLY A 458 9.36 1.03 -1.74
CA GLY A 458 8.29 0.28 -2.40
C GLY A 458 7.40 1.18 -3.26
N VAL A 459 6.96 2.32 -2.73
CA VAL A 459 6.20 3.35 -3.47
C VAL A 459 7.02 3.81 -4.67
N PHE A 460 8.30 4.14 -4.47
CA PHE A 460 9.19 4.57 -5.53
C PHE A 460 9.32 3.50 -6.63
N ALA A 461 9.48 2.23 -6.26
CA ALA A 461 9.56 1.14 -7.21
C ALA A 461 8.26 0.97 -8.02
N VAL A 462 7.09 1.06 -7.37
CA VAL A 462 5.79 1.00 -8.06
C VAL A 462 5.65 2.13 -9.08
N VAL A 463 5.96 3.37 -8.67
CA VAL A 463 5.89 4.53 -9.55
C VAL A 463 6.89 4.42 -10.71
N ALA A 464 8.14 4.08 -10.42
CA ALA A 464 9.18 3.96 -11.45
C ALA A 464 8.85 2.90 -12.50
N VAL A 465 8.41 1.71 -12.08
CA VAL A 465 8.03 0.63 -13.00
C VAL A 465 6.77 0.99 -13.78
N SER A 466 5.78 1.62 -13.13
CA SER A 466 4.56 2.06 -13.83
C SER A 466 4.88 3.06 -14.93
N LEU A 467 5.74 4.04 -14.65
CA LEU A 467 6.18 5.03 -15.65
C LEU A 467 6.96 4.39 -16.81
N LEU A 468 7.85 3.43 -16.51
CA LEU A 468 8.61 2.71 -17.54
C LEU A 468 7.70 1.86 -18.45
N GLN A 469 6.61 1.33 -17.89
CA GLN A 469 5.65 0.49 -18.61
C GLN A 469 4.51 1.28 -19.26
N GLY A 470 4.46 2.61 -19.08
CA GLY A 470 3.37 3.46 -19.57
C GLY A 470 2.04 3.29 -18.80
N TRP A 471 2.10 2.72 -17.60
CA TRP A 471 0.93 2.52 -16.73
C TRP A 471 0.68 3.73 -15.83
N THR A 472 -0.59 3.94 -15.47
CA THR A 472 -0.98 4.92 -14.44
C THR A 472 -0.80 4.30 -13.06
N PRO A 473 0.16 4.74 -12.24
CA PRO A 473 0.37 4.18 -10.91
C PRO A 473 -0.82 4.49 -10.00
N ILE A 474 -1.44 3.46 -9.44
CA ILE A 474 -2.54 3.58 -8.49
C ILE A 474 -2.08 2.96 -7.17
N LEU A 475 -2.01 3.80 -6.15
CA LEU A 475 -1.61 3.38 -4.82
C LEU A 475 -2.46 4.08 -3.76
N ASP A 476 -3.08 3.30 -2.89
CA ASP A 476 -3.79 3.82 -1.73
C ASP A 476 -2.79 4.36 -0.68
N PRO A 477 -2.85 5.64 -0.26
CA PRO A 477 -2.01 6.19 0.80
C PRO A 477 -2.02 5.39 2.11
N PHE A 478 -3.12 4.68 2.41
CA PHE A 478 -3.20 3.82 3.60
C PHE A 478 -2.24 2.63 3.54
N VAL A 479 -1.86 2.16 2.35
CA VAL A 479 -0.86 1.07 2.20
C VAL A 479 0.51 1.53 2.67
N ALA A 480 0.89 2.76 2.35
CA ALA A 480 2.17 3.34 2.77
C ALA A 480 2.23 3.54 4.30
N ILE A 481 1.15 4.07 4.88
CA ILE A 481 1.05 4.26 6.34
C ILE A 481 1.00 2.90 7.06
N GLY A 482 0.22 1.95 6.54
CA GLY A 482 0.11 0.60 7.08
C GLY A 482 1.43 -0.16 7.07
N ALA A 483 2.26 0.03 6.04
CA ALA A 483 3.59 -0.55 5.94
C ALA A 483 4.55 -0.08 7.04
N ALA A 484 4.53 1.22 7.39
CA ALA A 484 5.33 1.75 8.50
C ALA A 484 4.86 1.20 9.87
N LEU A 485 3.54 1.08 10.06
CA LEU A 485 2.96 0.47 11.26
C LEU A 485 3.33 -1.00 11.38
N LEU A 486 3.28 -1.75 10.27
CA LEU A 486 3.69 -3.15 10.23
C LEU A 486 5.15 -3.32 10.63
N GLY A 487 6.05 -2.46 10.13
CA GLY A 487 7.46 -2.46 10.56
C GLY A 487 7.61 -2.24 12.06
N THR A 488 6.83 -1.33 12.64
CA THR A 488 6.80 -1.10 14.09
C THR A 488 6.36 -2.34 14.86
N ILE A 489 5.30 -3.03 14.40
CA ILE A 489 4.79 -4.26 15.02
C ILE A 489 5.86 -5.37 14.97
N VAL A 490 6.56 -5.51 13.85
CA VAL A 490 7.66 -6.48 13.70
C VAL A 490 8.81 -6.14 14.63
N GLY A 491 9.17 -4.87 14.74
CA GLY A 491 10.18 -4.39 15.69
C GLY A 491 9.81 -4.69 17.14
N LEU A 492 8.56 -4.44 17.53
CA LEU A 492 8.04 -4.77 18.86
C LEU A 492 8.10 -6.28 19.15
N ALA A 493 7.68 -7.11 18.19
CA ALA A 493 7.71 -8.56 18.33
C ALA A 493 9.15 -9.10 18.43
N ALA A 494 10.05 -8.61 17.57
CA ALA A 494 11.47 -8.98 17.56
C ALA A 494 12.19 -8.56 18.86
N GLY A 495 11.87 -7.39 19.39
CA GLY A 495 12.45 -6.83 20.62
C GLY A 495 11.96 -7.48 21.92
N ALA A 496 10.85 -8.23 21.89
CA ALA A 496 10.25 -8.81 23.08
C ALA A 496 11.18 -9.78 23.81
N TYR A 497 11.81 -10.71 23.08
CA TYR A 497 12.73 -11.68 23.69
C TYR A 497 13.99 -11.02 24.28
N PRO A 498 14.73 -10.18 23.54
CA PRO A 498 15.88 -9.44 24.08
C PRO A 498 15.52 -8.57 25.29
N ALA A 499 14.36 -7.90 25.26
CA ALA A 499 13.90 -7.06 26.37
C ALA A 499 13.65 -7.86 27.65
N VAL A 500 13.01 -9.03 27.53
CA VAL A 500 12.83 -9.95 28.67
C VAL A 500 14.19 -10.39 29.20
N ARG A 501 15.13 -10.76 28.32
CA ARG A 501 16.47 -11.20 28.71
C ARG A 501 17.26 -10.10 29.42
N ALA A 502 17.21 -8.86 28.92
CA ALA A 502 17.84 -7.70 29.54
C ALA A 502 17.27 -7.40 30.94
N SER A 503 15.94 -7.48 31.08
CA SER A 503 15.25 -7.18 32.33
C SER A 503 15.55 -8.17 33.46
N ASN A 504 16.01 -9.38 33.12
CA ASN A 504 16.33 -10.44 34.06
C ASN A 504 17.81 -10.48 34.47
N ILE A 505 18.64 -9.55 33.99
CA ILE A 505 20.03 -9.42 34.44
C ILE A 505 20.07 -9.04 35.93
N GLU A 506 20.80 -9.83 36.71
CA GLU A 506 21.00 -9.60 38.14
C GLU A 506 22.09 -8.56 38.39
N PRO A 507 21.84 -7.51 39.22
CA PRO A 507 22.81 -6.43 39.45
C PRO A 507 24.16 -6.93 39.98
N ILE A 508 24.12 -7.90 40.89
CA ILE A 508 25.33 -8.44 41.53
C ILE A 508 26.21 -9.21 40.54
N THR A 509 25.59 -9.97 39.64
CA THR A 509 26.27 -10.76 38.61
C THR A 509 26.82 -9.86 37.52
N ALA A 510 26.09 -8.81 37.14
CA ALA A 510 26.52 -7.81 36.16
C ALA A 510 27.74 -6.99 36.63
N LEU A 511 27.86 -6.70 37.94
CA LEU A 511 28.96 -5.92 38.50
C LEU A 511 30.19 -6.76 38.85
N ARG A 512 30.01 -8.05 39.21
CA ARG A 512 31.12 -9.00 39.46
C ARG A 512 31.74 -9.55 38.18
N GLY A 513 30.96 -9.67 37.12
CA GLY A 513 31.40 -10.20 35.83
C GLY A 513 32.10 -9.20 34.92
N GLY A 514 32.51 -8.03 35.44
CA GLY A 514 33.29 -7.05 34.69
C GLY A 514 34.71 -7.56 34.43
N THR A 515 34.85 -8.45 33.45
CA THR A 515 36.11 -8.71 32.74
C THR A 515 36.28 -7.71 31.61
#